data_AF-A0A7J8YNL8-F1
#
_entry.id   AF-A0A7J8YNL8-F1
#
_cell.length_a   1.000
_cell.length_b   1.000
_cell.length_c   1.000
_cell.angle_alpha   90.00
_cell.angle_beta   90.00
_cell.angle_gamma   90.00
#
_symmetry.space_group_name_H-M   'P 1'
#
loop_
_entity.id
_entity.type
_entity.pdbx_description
1 polymer ?
#
loop_
_entity_poly.entity_id
_entity_poly.type
_entity_poly.pdbx_seq_one_letter_code
_entity_poly.pdbx_strand_id
1 'polypeptide(L)'
;MACTKKTLAFLLMLAFVGVSLGAVHKVGDSTGWTSLGNIDYLKWASTKNFHVGDSLLFQYNPQFHNVMQVTHDDFQSCNGTSAIASYTSGSDSVTLKRPGHFYFLCGVPGHCQAGQKVDVLVKSSSKAPIASPSPSTLGSSPANPPSEMLGAPGPAQSSTLSLISSKNSLAWSLVAVGGVFGFAFYF
;
A
#
# COMPACT_ATOMS: atom_id res chain seq x y z
N MET A 1 -47.69 -22.41 -18.91
CA MET A 1 -46.62 -21.44 -19.29
C MET A 1 -46.22 -20.45 -18.18
N ALA A 2 -46.80 -20.47 -16.97
CA ALA A 2 -46.41 -19.52 -15.91
C ALA A 2 -45.12 -19.88 -15.15
N CYS A 3 -44.76 -21.17 -15.09
CA CYS A 3 -43.57 -21.64 -14.37
C CYS A 3 -42.26 -21.10 -15.00
N THR A 4 -42.11 -21.27 -16.32
CA THR A 4 -40.90 -20.92 -17.08
C THR A 4 -40.49 -19.44 -16.95
N LYS A 5 -41.46 -18.52 -16.88
CA LYS A 5 -41.18 -17.08 -16.68
C LYS A 5 -40.61 -16.78 -15.29
N LYS A 6 -41.08 -17.47 -14.24
CA LYS A 6 -40.53 -17.32 -12.88
C LYS A 6 -39.12 -17.93 -12.78
N THR A 7 -38.88 -19.07 -13.41
CA THR A 7 -37.54 -19.68 -13.47
C THR A 7 -36.54 -18.80 -14.22
N LEU A 8 -36.94 -18.22 -15.36
CA LEU A 8 -36.10 -17.31 -16.13
C LEU A 8 -35.79 -16.02 -15.37
N ALA A 9 -36.77 -15.44 -14.68
CA ALA A 9 -36.56 -14.28 -13.82
C ALA A 9 -35.62 -14.57 -12.65
N PHE A 10 -35.72 -15.75 -12.02
CA PHE A 10 -34.82 -16.15 -10.93
C PHE A 10 -33.38 -16.33 -11.42
N LEU A 11 -33.17 -17.01 -12.55
CA LEU A 11 -31.86 -17.15 -13.18
C LEU A 11 -31.24 -15.80 -13.58
N LEU A 12 -32.06 -14.88 -14.08
CA LEU A 12 -31.62 -13.52 -14.43
C LEU A 12 -31.22 -12.71 -13.18
N MET A 13 -31.89 -12.90 -12.04
CA MET A 13 -31.53 -12.24 -10.77
C MET A 13 -30.22 -12.79 -10.17
N LEU A 14 -29.92 -14.09 -10.32
CA LEU A 14 -28.60 -14.63 -9.94
C LEU A 14 -27.45 -14.07 -10.80
N ALA A 15 -27.71 -13.71 -12.07
CA ALA A 15 -26.71 -13.13 -12.96
C ALA A 15 -26.23 -11.72 -12.54
N PHE A 16 -26.95 -11.03 -11.65
CA PHE A 16 -26.56 -9.70 -11.12
C PHE A 16 -25.69 -9.78 -9.85
N VAL A 17 -25.36 -10.98 -9.34
CA VAL A 17 -24.39 -11.14 -8.24
C VAL A 17 -22.97 -11.00 -8.77
N GLY A 18 -22.55 -9.76 -9.02
CA GLY A 18 -21.18 -9.44 -9.40
C GLY A 18 -20.21 -9.75 -8.26
N VAL A 19 -19.35 -10.75 -8.46
CA VAL A 19 -18.26 -11.05 -7.52
C VAL A 19 -17.16 -9.99 -7.70
N SER A 20 -17.06 -9.06 -6.76
CA SER A 20 -15.93 -8.13 -6.70
C SER A 20 -14.68 -8.86 -6.17
N LEU A 21 -13.75 -9.22 -7.05
CA LEU A 21 -12.42 -9.66 -6.65
C LEU A 21 -11.59 -8.44 -6.21
N GLY A 22 -10.85 -8.58 -5.10
CA GLY A 22 -9.86 -7.57 -4.70
C GLY A 22 -8.64 -7.56 -5.61
N ALA A 23 -7.84 -6.50 -5.53
CA ALA A 23 -6.63 -6.36 -6.34
C ALA A 23 -5.54 -7.35 -5.89
N VAL A 24 -4.74 -7.83 -6.83
CA VAL A 24 -3.56 -8.68 -6.55
C VAL A 24 -2.29 -7.86 -6.69
N HIS A 25 -1.57 -7.68 -5.59
CA HIS A 25 -0.33 -6.91 -5.52
C HIS A 25 0.87 -7.85 -5.51
N LYS A 26 1.68 -7.86 -6.58
CA LYS A 26 2.93 -8.63 -6.63
C LYS A 26 3.98 -7.96 -5.75
N VAL A 27 4.42 -8.63 -4.69
CA VAL A 27 5.40 -8.08 -3.75
C VAL A 27 6.75 -7.95 -4.44
N GLY A 28 7.31 -6.74 -4.51
CA GLY A 28 8.50 -6.43 -5.30
C GLY A 28 8.27 -6.34 -6.81
N ASP A 29 7.01 -6.25 -7.25
CA ASP A 29 6.58 -6.10 -8.65
C ASP A 29 7.21 -7.14 -9.61
N SER A 30 8.15 -6.74 -10.48
CA SER A 30 8.84 -7.64 -11.42
C SER A 30 10.04 -8.36 -10.82
N THR A 31 10.63 -7.84 -9.73
CA THR A 31 11.76 -8.48 -9.03
C THR A 31 11.30 -9.57 -8.06
N GLY A 32 10.06 -9.48 -7.58
CA GLY A 32 9.49 -10.48 -6.68
C GLY A 32 10.03 -10.40 -5.25
N TRP A 33 10.01 -11.53 -4.55
CA TRP A 33 10.41 -11.66 -3.15
C TRP A 33 11.82 -12.25 -3.03
N THR A 34 12.81 -11.41 -2.74
CA THR A 34 14.22 -11.80 -2.69
C THR A 34 15.01 -10.95 -1.69
N SER A 35 16.14 -11.48 -1.22
CA SER A 35 17.17 -10.76 -0.45
C SER A 35 18.27 -10.15 -1.33
N LEU A 36 18.23 -10.40 -2.65
CA LEU A 36 19.22 -9.92 -3.62
C LEU A 36 18.83 -8.54 -4.21
N GLY A 37 19.84 -7.72 -4.53
CA GLY A 37 19.62 -6.48 -5.28
C GLY A 37 19.08 -5.28 -4.49
N ASN A 38 19.11 -5.33 -3.15
CA ASN A 38 18.73 -4.21 -2.25
C ASN A 38 17.31 -3.67 -2.51
N ILE A 39 16.32 -4.55 -2.59
CA ILE A 39 14.93 -4.18 -2.87
C ILE A 39 14.31 -3.47 -1.67
N ASP A 40 13.97 -2.19 -1.85
CA ASP A 40 13.27 -1.40 -0.85
C ASP A 40 11.77 -1.74 -0.84
N TYR A 41 11.41 -2.77 -0.09
CA TYR A 41 10.02 -3.20 0.11
C TYR A 41 9.15 -2.17 0.84
N LEU A 42 9.75 -1.30 1.66
CA LEU A 42 9.05 -0.17 2.29
C LEU A 42 8.65 0.85 1.22
N LYS A 43 9.57 1.20 0.30
CA LYS A 43 9.28 2.05 -0.83
C LYS A 43 8.25 1.40 -1.75
N TRP A 44 8.37 0.12 -2.09
CA TRP A 44 7.37 -0.62 -2.86
C TRP A 44 5.98 -0.50 -2.21
N ALA A 45 5.85 -0.80 -0.92
CA ALA A 45 4.56 -0.72 -0.21
C ALA A 45 3.96 0.69 -0.23
N SER A 46 4.80 1.72 -0.09
CA SER A 46 4.37 3.14 -0.16
C SER A 46 3.75 3.56 -1.51
N THR A 47 3.98 2.80 -2.59
CA THR A 47 3.39 3.07 -3.92
C THR A 47 2.01 2.44 -4.12
N LYS A 48 1.52 1.62 -3.18
CA LYS A 48 0.27 0.86 -3.32
C LYS A 48 -0.81 1.40 -2.39
N ASN A 49 -2.06 1.09 -2.70
CA ASN A 49 -3.20 1.29 -1.80
C ASN A 49 -3.88 -0.05 -1.57
N PHE A 50 -3.58 -0.68 -0.44
CA PHE A 50 -4.14 -1.97 -0.06
C PHE A 50 -5.51 -1.80 0.61
N HIS A 51 -6.49 -2.60 0.20
CA HIS A 51 -7.84 -2.62 0.77
C HIS A 51 -8.22 -4.01 1.28
N VAL A 52 -9.20 -4.06 2.19
CA VAL A 52 -9.78 -5.35 2.61
C VAL A 52 -10.37 -6.08 1.40
N GLY A 53 -9.91 -7.32 1.19
CA GLY A 53 -10.26 -8.15 0.03
C GLY A 53 -9.14 -8.29 -1.01
N ASP A 54 -8.17 -7.36 -1.02
CA ASP A 54 -6.96 -7.48 -1.85
C ASP A 54 -6.12 -8.69 -1.43
N SER A 55 -5.20 -9.13 -2.29
CA SER A 55 -4.24 -10.20 -1.97
C SER A 55 -2.80 -9.80 -2.33
N LEU A 56 -1.86 -10.20 -1.49
CA LEU A 56 -0.43 -10.12 -1.77
C LEU A 56 0.02 -11.39 -2.47
N LEU A 57 0.73 -11.27 -3.59
CA LEU A 57 1.34 -12.39 -4.30
C LEU A 57 2.87 -12.35 -4.14
N PHE A 58 3.41 -13.30 -3.39
CA PHE A 58 4.83 -13.49 -3.17
C PHE A 58 5.36 -14.53 -4.16
N GLN A 59 6.21 -14.11 -5.09
CA GLN A 59 6.88 -15.00 -6.06
C GLN A 59 8.38 -15.06 -5.75
N TYR A 60 8.92 -16.26 -5.57
CA TYR A 60 10.32 -16.51 -5.18
C TYR A 60 10.73 -17.96 -5.48
N ASN A 61 12.03 -18.25 -5.41
CA ASN A 61 12.51 -19.64 -5.42
C ASN A 61 12.36 -20.25 -4.01
N PRO A 62 11.51 -21.29 -3.82
CA PRO A 62 11.23 -21.85 -2.49
C PRO A 62 12.38 -22.65 -1.88
N GLN A 63 13.50 -22.82 -2.60
CA GLN A 63 14.74 -23.37 -2.01
C GLN A 63 15.56 -22.31 -1.26
N PHE A 64 15.32 -21.01 -1.51
CA PHE A 64 16.12 -19.91 -0.94
C PHE A 64 15.32 -18.95 -0.07
N HIS A 65 14.00 -18.89 -0.20
CA HIS A 65 13.17 -17.99 0.58
C HIS A 65 11.90 -18.69 1.09
N ASN A 66 11.26 -18.06 2.05
CA ASN A 66 9.90 -18.35 2.50
C ASN A 66 9.19 -17.03 2.80
N VAL A 67 7.92 -17.09 3.18
CA VAL A 67 7.16 -15.95 3.69
C VAL A 67 6.60 -16.31 5.06
N MET A 68 6.88 -15.49 6.06
CA MET A 68 6.34 -15.64 7.41
C MET A 68 5.56 -14.38 7.77
N GLN A 69 4.28 -14.54 8.12
CA GLN A 69 3.50 -13.47 8.74
C GLN A 69 3.86 -13.42 10.22
N VAL A 70 4.17 -12.23 10.74
CA VAL A 70 4.71 -12.05 12.11
C VAL A 70 4.02 -10.89 12.85
N THR A 71 4.32 -10.75 14.14
CA THR A 71 3.92 -9.56 14.91
C THR A 71 4.75 -8.34 14.51
N HIS A 72 4.38 -7.14 14.98
CA HIS A 72 5.20 -5.94 14.77
C HIS A 72 6.59 -6.08 15.41
N ASP A 73 6.67 -6.63 16.61
CA ASP A 73 7.94 -6.68 17.36
C ASP A 73 8.88 -7.74 16.79
N ASP A 74 8.32 -8.88 16.35
CA ASP A 74 9.03 -9.90 15.57
C ASP A 74 9.49 -9.34 14.22
N PHE A 75 8.69 -8.51 13.57
CA PHE A 75 9.09 -7.81 12.35
C PHE A 75 10.28 -6.89 12.58
N GLN A 76 10.25 -6.06 13.62
CA GLN A 76 11.36 -5.15 13.94
C GLN A 76 12.65 -5.91 14.29
N SER A 77 12.55 -6.97 15.09
CA SER A 77 13.68 -7.80 15.51
C SER A 77 14.14 -8.84 14.47
N CYS A 78 13.43 -8.98 13.34
CA CYS A 78 13.63 -10.04 12.35
C CYS A 78 13.53 -11.47 12.94
N ASN A 79 12.60 -11.67 13.88
CA ASN A 79 12.34 -12.95 14.51
C ASN A 79 11.30 -13.76 13.72
N GLY A 80 11.71 -14.89 13.15
CA GLY A 80 10.81 -15.84 12.48
C GLY A 80 10.25 -16.95 13.36
N THR A 81 10.72 -17.10 14.61
CA THR A 81 10.50 -18.30 15.43
C THR A 81 9.04 -18.51 15.84
N SER A 82 8.28 -17.43 16.01
CA SER A 82 6.87 -17.46 16.48
C SER A 82 5.90 -16.91 15.42
N ALA A 83 6.12 -17.24 14.14
CA ALA A 83 5.29 -16.76 13.05
C ALA A 83 3.81 -17.15 13.19
N ILE A 84 2.93 -16.18 12.88
CA ILE A 84 1.46 -16.32 12.86
C ILE A 84 1.03 -17.26 11.73
N ALA A 85 1.73 -17.20 10.59
CA ALA A 85 1.55 -18.09 9.45
C ALA A 85 2.86 -18.21 8.67
N SER A 86 3.10 -19.36 8.04
CA SER A 86 4.26 -19.61 7.18
C SER A 86 3.82 -20.14 5.83
N TYR A 87 4.48 -19.69 4.77
CA TYR A 87 4.21 -20.05 3.38
C TYR A 87 5.54 -20.35 2.67
N THR A 88 5.54 -21.40 1.83
CA THR A 88 6.76 -22.01 1.28
C THR A 88 6.59 -22.50 -0.17
N SER A 89 5.52 -22.11 -0.89
CA SER A 89 5.27 -22.64 -2.24
C SER A 89 6.11 -22.00 -3.35
N GLY A 90 6.67 -20.80 -3.10
CA GLY A 90 7.30 -19.98 -4.13
C GLY A 90 6.34 -19.12 -4.96
N SER A 91 5.03 -19.27 -4.77
CA SER A 91 3.99 -18.46 -5.42
C SER A 91 2.78 -18.25 -4.50
N ASP A 92 3.03 -17.81 -3.27
CA ASP A 92 2.01 -17.73 -2.22
C ASP A 92 1.10 -16.51 -2.40
N SER A 93 -0.21 -16.72 -2.28
CA SER A 93 -1.23 -15.67 -2.31
C SER A 93 -1.87 -15.50 -0.93
N VAL A 94 -1.77 -14.30 -0.35
CA VAL A 94 -2.25 -13.98 1.00
C VAL A 94 -3.32 -12.88 0.93
N THR A 95 -4.59 -13.25 1.17
CA THR A 95 -5.70 -12.30 1.18
C THR A 95 -5.75 -11.46 2.45
N LEU A 96 -5.88 -10.14 2.27
CA LEU A 96 -5.91 -9.11 3.30
C LEU A 96 -7.34 -8.97 3.84
N LYS A 97 -7.67 -9.74 4.88
CA LYS A 97 -9.05 -9.94 5.36
C LYS A 97 -9.57 -8.87 6.33
N ARG A 98 -8.72 -7.97 6.85
CA ARG A 98 -9.07 -6.94 7.84
C ARG A 98 -8.25 -5.67 7.62
N PRO A 99 -8.71 -4.49 8.06
CA PRO A 99 -7.89 -3.27 8.09
C PRO A 99 -6.75 -3.39 9.12
N GLY A 100 -5.73 -2.55 8.97
CA GLY A 100 -4.56 -2.48 9.85
C GLY A 100 -3.27 -2.98 9.18
N HIS A 101 -2.20 -3.04 9.96
CA HIS A 101 -0.88 -3.48 9.48
C HIS A 101 -0.77 -5.01 9.44
N PHE A 102 -0.13 -5.51 8.38
CA PHE A 102 0.29 -6.90 8.22
C PHE A 102 1.78 -6.93 7.93
N TYR A 103 2.54 -7.64 8.77
CA TYR A 103 3.99 -7.71 8.67
C TYR A 103 4.42 -9.07 8.12
N PHE A 104 5.28 -9.06 7.11
CA PHE A 104 5.84 -10.26 6.50
C PHE A 104 7.35 -10.18 6.41
N LEU A 105 8.04 -11.30 6.64
CA LEU A 105 9.48 -11.43 6.49
C LEU A 105 9.90 -12.78 5.91
N CYS A 106 11.11 -12.86 5.37
CA CYS A 106 11.77 -14.13 5.08
C CYS A 106 12.55 -14.58 6.32
N GLY A 107 12.24 -15.78 6.83
CA GLY A 107 12.85 -16.36 8.02
C GLY A 107 14.18 -17.07 7.80
N VAL A 108 14.63 -17.17 6.54
CA VAL A 108 15.97 -17.69 6.22
C VAL A 108 17.04 -16.78 6.84
N PRO A 109 18.07 -17.33 7.54
CA PRO A 109 19.04 -16.52 8.28
C PRO A 109 19.68 -15.39 7.45
N GLY A 110 19.65 -14.17 7.99
CA GLY A 110 20.19 -12.98 7.36
C GLY A 110 19.29 -12.30 6.33
N HIS A 111 18.26 -12.97 5.79
CA HIS A 111 17.44 -12.41 4.71
C HIS A 111 16.57 -11.23 5.15
N CYS A 112 15.89 -11.35 6.31
CA CYS A 112 15.12 -10.24 6.88
C CYS A 112 16.03 -9.04 7.24
N GLN A 113 17.23 -9.31 7.78
CA GLN A 113 18.23 -8.31 8.15
C GLN A 113 18.80 -7.59 6.92
N ALA A 114 18.92 -8.29 5.78
CA ALA A 114 19.26 -7.72 4.47
C ALA A 114 18.09 -6.96 3.81
N GLY A 115 16.93 -6.84 4.48
CA GLY A 115 15.79 -6.06 4.02
C GLY A 115 14.64 -6.87 3.41
N GLN A 116 14.69 -8.20 3.36
CA GLN A 116 13.59 -9.05 2.86
C GLN A 116 12.43 -9.14 3.87
N LYS A 117 11.76 -8.00 4.08
CA LYS A 117 10.65 -7.77 5.01
C LYS A 117 9.74 -6.66 4.46
N VAL A 118 8.43 -6.77 4.63
CA VAL A 118 7.45 -5.77 4.18
C VAL A 118 6.36 -5.52 5.23
N ASP A 119 6.02 -4.25 5.43
CA ASP A 119 4.85 -3.79 6.18
C ASP A 119 3.76 -3.36 5.19
N VAL A 120 2.54 -3.85 5.40
CA VAL A 120 1.38 -3.64 4.53
C VAL A 120 0.24 -3.05 5.36
N LEU A 121 0.03 -1.73 5.23
CA LEU A 121 -1.11 -1.03 5.83
C LEU A 121 -2.36 -1.20 4.96
N VAL A 122 -3.33 -1.95 5.47
CA VAL A 122 -4.61 -2.24 4.81
C VAL A 122 -5.68 -1.24 5.25
N LYS A 123 -6.29 -0.56 4.29
CA LYS A 123 -7.42 0.34 4.50
C LYS A 123 -8.75 -0.43 4.50
N SER A 124 -9.73 0.07 5.25
CA SER A 124 -11.10 -0.43 5.17
C SER A 124 -11.60 -0.34 3.72
N SER A 125 -12.24 -1.40 3.23
CA SER A 125 -12.87 -1.36 1.91
C SER A 125 -14.05 -0.39 1.95
N SER A 126 -13.92 0.75 1.26
CA SER A 126 -15.05 1.63 1.01
C SER A 126 -15.98 0.96 0.01
N LYS A 127 -16.96 0.21 0.51
CA LYS A 127 -18.06 -0.27 -0.33
C LYS A 127 -18.65 0.94 -1.05
N ALA A 128 -18.58 0.92 -2.38
CA ALA A 128 -19.01 2.06 -3.19
C ALA A 128 -20.44 2.47 -2.79
N PRO A 129 -20.75 3.79 -2.74
CA PRO A 129 -22.11 4.22 -2.49
C PRO A 129 -23.04 3.55 -3.50
N ILE A 130 -24.07 2.87 -3.01
CA ILE A 130 -25.18 2.45 -3.87
C ILE A 130 -25.69 3.73 -4.54
N ALA A 131 -25.68 3.75 -5.87
CA ALA A 131 -26.07 4.94 -6.62
C ALA A 131 -27.47 5.38 -6.19
N SER A 132 -27.56 6.55 -5.56
CA SER A 132 -28.84 7.15 -5.20
C SER A 132 -29.66 7.36 -6.49
N PRO A 133 -30.94 6.98 -6.54
CA PRO A 133 -31.74 7.15 -7.75
C PRO A 133 -31.82 8.64 -8.12
N SER A 134 -31.31 8.97 -9.30
CA SER A 134 -31.24 10.33 -9.81
C SER A 134 -32.64 10.91 -10.05
N PRO A 135 -32.97 12.12 -9.53
CA PRO A 135 -34.20 12.80 -9.87
C PRO A 135 -34.08 13.55 -11.22
N SER A 136 -34.52 12.88 -12.29
CA SER A 136 -35.01 13.54 -13.51
C SER A 136 -36.34 14.25 -13.18
N THR A 137 -36.74 15.41 -13.71
CA THR A 137 -36.16 16.30 -14.75
C THR A 137 -36.91 17.65 -14.78
N LEU A 138 -36.21 18.70 -15.25
CA LEU A 138 -36.72 19.87 -15.99
C LEU A 138 -37.71 20.88 -15.34
N GLY A 139 -37.33 22.16 -15.44
CA GLY A 139 -38.16 23.34 -15.14
C GLY A 139 -37.41 24.64 -15.48
N SER A 140 -37.38 25.01 -16.76
CA SER A 140 -36.66 26.20 -17.28
C SER A 140 -37.54 27.46 -17.33
N SER A 141 -36.89 28.61 -17.60
CA SER A 141 -37.42 29.96 -18.01
C SER A 141 -37.46 31.08 -16.93
N PRO A 142 -37.31 32.38 -17.34
CA PRO A 142 -36.11 33.11 -16.91
C PRO A 142 -36.31 34.60 -16.48
N ALA A 143 -35.16 35.26 -16.25
CA ALA A 143 -34.90 36.72 -16.27
C ALA A 143 -35.12 37.56 -15.00
N ASN A 144 -34.19 38.51 -14.83
CA ASN A 144 -33.90 39.50 -13.77
C ASN A 144 -33.15 40.68 -14.49
N PRO A 145 -32.72 41.79 -13.83
CA PRO A 145 -33.07 42.42 -12.54
C PRO A 145 -33.66 43.84 -12.88
N PRO A 146 -33.16 45.06 -12.49
CA PRO A 146 -32.46 45.56 -11.28
C PRO A 146 -33.03 46.87 -10.66
N SER A 147 -32.53 47.22 -9.46
CA SER A 147 -32.12 48.56 -8.96
C SER A 147 -31.47 48.35 -7.59
N GLU A 148 -30.14 48.51 -7.45
CA GLU A 148 -29.42 49.75 -7.06
C GLU A 148 -29.65 50.25 -5.61
N MET A 149 -28.64 50.05 -4.75
CA MET A 149 -28.12 51.12 -3.90
C MET A 149 -26.64 50.87 -3.51
N LEU A 150 -25.83 51.87 -3.87
CA LEU A 150 -24.41 52.13 -3.66
C LEU A 150 -23.79 51.79 -2.29
N GLY A 151 -22.47 51.49 -2.27
CA GLY A 151 -21.64 51.48 -1.06
C GLY A 151 -20.22 50.90 -1.20
N ALA A 152 -19.26 51.70 -1.69
CA ALA A 152 -17.81 51.41 -1.71
C ALA A 152 -17.06 52.56 -0.98
N PRO A 153 -15.72 52.56 -0.74
CA PRO A 153 -14.67 51.59 -1.14
C PRO A 153 -13.67 51.22 0.00
N GLY A 154 -12.64 50.42 -0.30
CA GLY A 154 -11.35 50.49 0.43
C GLY A 154 -10.41 49.26 0.32
N PRO A 155 -9.12 49.41 -0.06
CA PRO A 155 -8.16 48.30 -0.27
C PRO A 155 -7.39 47.93 1.04
N ALA A 156 -6.50 46.91 1.12
CA ALA A 156 -5.59 46.41 0.11
C ALA A 156 -5.09 44.96 0.31
N GLN A 157 -4.38 44.48 -0.72
CA GLN A 157 -3.64 43.22 -0.77
C GLN A 157 -2.33 43.32 0.04
N SER A 158 -1.78 42.19 0.51
CA SER A 158 -0.47 41.73 0.03
C SER A 158 -0.15 40.30 0.47
N SER A 159 0.62 39.60 -0.36
CA SER A 159 1.09 38.22 -0.14
C SER A 159 2.49 38.22 0.44
N THR A 160 2.78 37.38 1.44
CA THR A 160 4.17 37.04 1.80
C THR A 160 4.33 35.54 2.08
N LEU A 161 5.01 34.86 1.15
CA LEU A 161 5.55 33.51 1.36
C LEU A 161 6.74 33.58 2.33
N SER A 162 6.64 32.88 3.46
CA SER A 162 7.76 32.70 4.39
C SER A 162 8.51 31.40 4.08
N LEU A 163 9.45 31.47 3.14
CA LEU A 163 10.43 30.40 2.91
C LEU A 163 11.46 30.37 4.05
N ILE A 164 11.23 29.51 5.06
CA ILE A 164 12.23 29.27 6.11
C ILE A 164 13.32 28.35 5.55
N SER A 165 14.42 28.96 5.12
CA SER A 165 15.64 28.27 4.69
C SER A 165 16.34 27.64 5.92
N SER A 166 16.09 26.34 6.16
CA SER A 166 16.81 25.59 7.18
C SER A 166 18.21 25.20 6.68
N LYS A 167 19.22 25.99 7.07
CA LYS A 167 20.64 25.70 6.80
C LYS A 167 21.20 24.77 7.88
N ASN A 168 20.99 23.46 7.72
CA ASN A 168 21.68 22.48 8.56
C ASN A 168 23.10 22.24 8.02
N SER A 169 24.08 22.75 8.79
CA SER A 169 25.51 22.72 8.46
C SER A 169 26.07 21.29 8.47
N LEU A 170 26.75 20.89 7.39
CA LEU A 170 27.50 19.64 7.32
C LEU A 170 28.89 19.82 7.95
N ALA A 171 29.00 19.52 9.24
CA ALA A 171 30.31 19.43 9.91
C ALA A 171 30.95 18.07 9.66
N TRP A 172 31.91 18.01 8.73
CA TRP A 172 32.74 16.83 8.50
C TRP A 172 33.88 16.80 9.53
N SER A 173 33.81 15.89 10.50
CA SER A 173 34.93 15.62 11.41
C SER A 173 35.87 14.59 10.81
N LEU A 174 37.00 15.06 10.28
CA LEU A 174 38.13 14.21 9.90
C LEU A 174 38.83 13.68 11.16
N VAL A 175 38.93 12.36 11.29
CA VAL A 175 39.89 11.72 12.20
C VAL A 175 40.76 10.78 11.37
N ALA A 176 42.01 11.17 11.17
CA ALA A 176 43.01 10.40 10.44
C ALA A 176 44.31 10.34 11.25
N VAL A 177 44.55 9.19 11.88
CA VAL A 177 45.86 8.69 12.33
C VAL A 177 45.76 7.16 12.14
N GLY A 178 46.50 6.55 11.20
CA GLY A 178 47.80 5.90 11.50
C GLY A 178 47.61 4.74 12.48
N GLY A 179 47.63 3.44 12.12
CA GLY A 179 48.24 2.76 10.99
C GLY A 179 49.53 2.06 11.43
N VAL A 180 49.57 0.71 11.46
CA VAL A 180 50.78 -0.13 11.47
C VAL A 180 50.46 -1.54 10.92
N PHE A 181 51.36 -2.00 10.06
CA PHE A 181 51.65 -3.33 9.52
C PHE A 181 51.15 -4.60 10.28
N GLY A 182 50.78 -5.62 9.47
CA GLY A 182 50.57 -7.00 9.92
C GLY A 182 50.52 -7.99 8.75
N PHE A 183 51.68 -8.39 8.22
CA PHE A 183 51.79 -9.50 7.26
C PHE A 183 51.48 -10.85 7.94
N ALA A 184 50.65 -11.70 7.33
CA ALA A 184 50.78 -13.16 7.44
C ALA A 184 50.05 -13.87 6.28
N PHE A 185 50.80 -14.59 5.45
CA PHE A 185 50.25 -15.68 4.64
C PHE A 185 50.06 -16.91 5.56
N TYR A 186 49.02 -17.72 5.35
CA TYR A 186 49.19 -19.18 5.13
C TYR A 186 47.86 -19.91 4.83
N PHE A 187 47.96 -20.88 3.90
CA PHE A 187 46.99 -21.90 3.49
C PHE A 187 45.66 -21.45 2.87
#